data_AF-A0A2M8JY24-F1
#
_entry.id   AF-A0A2M8JY24-F1
#
_cell.length_a   1.000
_cell.length_b   1.000
_cell.length_c   1.000
_cell.angle_alpha   90.00
_cell.angle_beta   90.00
_cell.angle_gamma   90.00
#
_symmetry.space_group_name_H-M   'P 1'
#
loop_
_entity.id
_entity.type
_entity.pdbx_description
1 polymer ?
#
loop_
_entity_poly.entity_id
_entity_poly.type
_entity_poly.pdbx_seq_one_letter_code
_entity_poly.pdbx_strand_id
1 'polypeptide(L)'
;MNNWKDIFKKNTEISNEELLKYLDNDISEDEMHTIEQKMSASDFENDALEGLAQFKSREKIISTTDIINQQLKKQIAKSNKRKKKRKIEDQQWLIAAILIILLFSIAGYFLIHFNR
;
A
#
# COMPACT_ATOMS: atom_id res chain seq x y z
N MET A 1 9.88 -2.52 -15.85
CA MET A 1 9.21 -1.26 -15.50
C MET A 1 8.00 -1.55 -14.62
N ASN A 2 7.86 -0.89 -13.48
CA ASN A 2 6.86 -1.20 -12.46
C ASN A 2 5.72 -0.16 -12.46
N ASN A 3 4.60 -0.49 -13.12
CA ASN A 3 3.39 0.32 -13.36
C ASN A 3 2.50 0.57 -12.10
N TRP A 4 2.83 0.02 -10.94
CA TRP A 4 1.95 0.13 -9.76
C TRP A 4 1.93 1.52 -9.10
N LYS A 5 2.77 2.46 -9.56
CA LYS A 5 2.70 3.86 -9.10
C LYS A 5 1.64 4.68 -9.84
N ASP A 6 1.21 4.27 -11.03
CA ASP A 6 0.22 5.01 -11.84
C ASP A 6 -1.24 4.69 -11.46
N ILE A 7 -1.52 3.54 -10.83
CA ILE A 7 -2.88 3.20 -10.33
C ILE A 7 -3.35 4.09 -9.16
N PHE A 8 -2.45 4.83 -8.52
CA PHE A 8 -2.80 5.83 -7.50
C PHE A 8 -2.80 7.27 -8.04
N LYS A 9 -2.63 7.47 -9.35
CA LYS A 9 -2.85 8.80 -9.92
C LYS A 9 -4.31 9.18 -9.68
N LYS A 10 -4.47 10.32 -9.02
CA LYS A 10 -5.72 11.07 -8.86
C LYS A 10 -6.20 11.50 -10.26
N ASN A 11 -6.75 10.56 -11.02
CA ASN A 11 -7.37 10.76 -12.32
C ASN A 11 -8.86 11.08 -12.17
N THR A 12 -9.28 11.57 -11.00
CA THR A 12 -10.62 12.12 -10.80
C THR A 12 -10.50 13.62 -10.98
N GLU A 13 -11.18 14.17 -11.98
CA GLU A 13 -11.28 15.62 -12.19
C GLU A 13 -12.09 16.31 -11.08
N ILE A 14 -12.84 15.51 -10.32
CA ILE A 14 -13.65 15.90 -9.17
C ILE A 14 -13.04 15.29 -7.90
N SER A 15 -13.03 16.06 -6.82
CA SER A 15 -12.61 15.58 -5.50
C SER A 15 -13.76 14.83 -4.80
N ASN A 16 -13.40 13.84 -3.97
CA ASN A 16 -14.39 13.15 -3.12
C ASN A 16 -15.12 14.12 -2.18
N GLU A 17 -14.47 15.21 -1.74
CA GLU A 17 -15.12 16.23 -0.93
C GLU A 17 -16.14 17.04 -1.73
N GLU A 18 -15.84 17.36 -3.00
CA GLU A 18 -16.75 18.07 -3.91
C GLU A 18 -18.01 17.25 -4.20
N LEU A 19 -17.88 15.94 -4.47
CA LEU A 19 -19.02 15.04 -4.67
C LEU A 19 -19.93 14.94 -3.43
N LEU A 20 -19.34 14.88 -2.24
CA LEU A 20 -20.11 14.83 -1.00
C LEU A 20 -20.87 16.14 -0.73
N LYS A 21 -20.25 17.30 -1.01
CA LYS A 21 -20.92 18.59 -0.87
C LYS A 21 -22.05 18.76 -1.89
N TYR A 22 -21.84 18.30 -3.11
CA TYR A 22 -22.87 18.27 -4.16
C TYR A 22 -24.07 17.41 -3.73
N LEU A 23 -23.84 16.23 -3.14
CA LEU A 23 -24.90 15.37 -2.61
C LEU A 23 -25.70 16.03 -1.47
N ASP A 24 -25.02 16.78 -0.60
CA ASP A 24 -25.63 17.47 0.55
C ASP A 24 -26.29 18.82 0.17
N ASN A 25 -26.23 19.22 -1.11
CA ASN A 25 -26.71 20.52 -1.60
C ASN A 25 -26.06 21.72 -0.86
N ASP A 26 -24.81 21.55 -0.40
CA ASP A 26 -24.00 22.54 0.34
C ASP A 26 -22.91 23.15 -0.56
N ILE A 27 -23.34 23.68 -1.71
CA ILE A 27 -22.49 24.35 -2.71
C ILE A 27 -23.24 25.52 -3.36
N SER A 28 -22.50 26.49 -3.89
CA SER A 28 -23.08 27.58 -4.68
C SER A 28 -23.54 27.11 -6.08
N GLU A 29 -24.49 27.81 -6.71
CA GLU A 29 -24.99 27.47 -8.06
C GLU A 29 -23.86 27.45 -9.11
N ASP A 30 -22.90 28.37 -8.99
CA ASP A 30 -21.72 28.42 -9.87
C ASP A 30 -20.86 27.15 -9.72
N GLU A 31 -20.59 26.71 -8.48
CA GLU A 31 -19.84 25.49 -8.19
C GLU A 31 -20.59 24.24 -8.66
N MET A 32 -21.92 24.20 -8.46
CA MET A 32 -22.78 23.11 -8.91
C MET A 32 -22.66 22.89 -10.42
N HIS A 33 -22.75 23.97 -11.21
CA HIS A 33 -22.65 23.88 -12.66
C HIS A 33 -21.26 23.39 -13.13
N THR A 34 -20.20 23.79 -12.44
CA THR A 34 -18.85 23.26 -12.75
C THR A 34 -18.71 21.78 -12.43
N ILE A 35 -19.34 21.29 -11.36
CA ILE A 35 -19.33 19.87 -10.99
C ILE A 35 -20.16 19.06 -11.99
N GLU A 36 -21.33 19.54 -12.40
CA GLU A 36 -22.16 18.91 -13.43
C GLU A 36 -21.44 18.80 -14.79
N GLN A 37 -20.71 19.85 -15.18
CA GLN A 37 -19.91 19.84 -16.41
C GLN A 37 -18.79 18.79 -16.34
N LYS A 38 -18.11 18.67 -15.20
CA LYS A 38 -17.07 17.65 -14.97
C LYS A 38 -17.65 16.23 -14.89
N MET A 39 -18.81 16.03 -14.26
CA MET A 39 -19.47 14.72 -14.19
C MET A 39 -19.96 14.26 -15.56
N SER A 40 -20.41 15.19 -16.41
CA SER A 40 -20.83 14.89 -17.79
C SER A 40 -19.68 14.34 -18.65
N ALA A 41 -18.43 14.61 -18.27
CA ALA A 41 -17.24 14.14 -18.98
C ALA A 41 -16.74 12.76 -18.50
N SER A 42 -17.29 12.21 -17.40
CA SER A 42 -16.77 11.00 -16.78
C SER A 42 -17.87 10.04 -16.31
N ASP A 43 -17.99 8.90 -16.99
CA ASP A 43 -18.88 7.79 -16.58
C ASP A 43 -18.55 7.27 -15.17
N PHE A 44 -17.29 7.37 -14.75
CA PHE A 44 -16.84 6.94 -13.43
C PHE A 44 -17.40 7.80 -12.30
N GLU A 45 -17.45 9.13 -12.49
CA GLU A 45 -17.97 10.03 -11.46
C GLU A 45 -19.50 9.90 -11.33
N ASN A 46 -20.20 9.62 -12.44
CA ASN A 46 -21.64 9.34 -12.43
C ASN A 46 -21.97 8.07 -11.64
N ASP A 47 -21.22 6.98 -11.86
CA ASP A 47 -21.37 5.73 -11.10
C ASP A 47 -21.04 5.93 -9.60
N ALA A 48 -20.00 6.71 -9.30
CA ALA A 48 -19.66 7.07 -7.93
C ALA A 48 -20.78 7.86 -7.24
N LEU A 49 -21.41 8.82 -7.93
CA LEU A 49 -22.54 9.60 -7.41
C LEU A 49 -23.74 8.70 -7.11
N GLU A 50 -24.09 7.80 -8.03
CA GLU A 50 -25.19 6.83 -7.83
C GLU A 50 -24.92 5.96 -6.60
N GLY A 51 -23.69 5.44 -6.46
CA GLY A 51 -23.28 4.66 -5.30
C GLY A 51 -23.33 5.45 -3.99
N LEU A 52 -22.90 6.71 -4.00
CA LEU A 52 -22.93 7.59 -2.82
C LEU A 52 -24.37 7.97 -2.43
N ALA A 53 -25.26 8.22 -3.41
CA ALA A 53 -26.66 8.55 -3.19
C ALA A 53 -27.46 7.41 -2.52
N GLN A 54 -27.02 6.15 -2.68
CA GLN A 54 -27.61 5.01 -1.98
C GLN A 54 -27.37 5.05 -0.45
N PHE A 55 -26.37 5.81 0.01
CA PHE A 55 -26.11 5.99 1.43
C PHE A 55 -26.97 7.10 2.03
N LYS A 56 -27.88 6.74 2.94
CA LYS A 56 -28.77 7.69 3.63
C LYS A 56 -28.08 8.69 4.57
N SER A 57 -26.78 8.53 4.85
CA SER A 57 -26.08 9.35 5.85
C SER A 57 -24.59 9.48 5.51
N ARG A 58 -24.13 10.72 5.38
CA ARG A 58 -22.72 11.08 5.15
C ARG A 58 -21.78 10.54 6.22
N GLU A 59 -22.21 10.52 7.48
CA GLU A 59 -21.40 10.00 8.59
C GLU A 59 -21.08 8.51 8.41
N LYS A 60 -22.01 7.74 7.83
CA LYS A 60 -21.76 6.33 7.47
C LYS A 60 -20.75 6.20 6.35
N ILE A 61 -20.74 7.10 5.36
CA ILE A 61 -19.77 7.09 4.26
C ILE A 61 -18.36 7.34 4.80
N ILE A 62 -18.20 8.37 5.66
CA ILE A 62 -16.91 8.73 6.25
C ILE A 62 -16.38 7.60 7.12
N SER A 63 -17.20 7.12 8.06
CA SER A 63 -16.80 6.03 8.97
C SER A 63 -16.49 4.72 8.24
N THR A 64 -17.24 4.39 7.18
CA THR A 64 -16.98 3.20 6.37
C THR A 64 -15.66 3.33 5.62
N THR A 65 -15.39 4.50 5.03
CA THR A 65 -14.11 4.80 4.36
C THR A 65 -12.94 4.67 5.32
N ASP A 66 -13.08 5.18 6.55
CA ASP A 66 -12.04 5.07 7.58
C ASP A 66 -11.78 3.61 7.96
N ILE A 67 -12.84 2.82 8.15
CA ILE A 67 -12.72 1.38 8.45
C ILE A 67 -12.00 0.66 7.32
N ILE A 68 -12.39 0.91 6.06
CA ILE A 68 -11.77 0.29 4.88
C ILE A 68 -10.28 0.66 4.82
N ASN A 69 -9.94 1.94 4.99
CA ASN A 69 -8.56 2.41 5.00
C ASN A 69 -7.73 1.76 6.11
N GLN A 70 -8.29 1.64 7.32
CA GLN A 70 -7.63 0.97 8.44
C GLN A 70 -7.43 -0.52 8.16
N GLN A 71 -8.45 -1.21 7.61
CA GLN A 71 -8.37 -2.62 7.27
C GLN A 71 -7.34 -2.87 6.15
N LEU A 72 -7.29 -2.03 5.13
CA LEU A 72 -6.31 -2.12 4.05
C LEU A 72 -4.88 -1.96 4.60
N LYS A 73 -4.64 -0.93 5.41
CA LYS A 73 -3.35 -0.72 6.10
C LYS A 73 -2.97 -1.95 6.93
N LYS A 74 -3.93 -2.56 7.65
CA LYS A 74 -3.71 -3.77 8.45
C LYS A 74 -3.36 -4.98 7.59
N GLN A 75 -4.04 -5.18 6.46
CA GLN A 75 -3.78 -6.29 5.53
C GLN A 75 -2.40 -6.18 4.88
N ILE A 76 -2.03 -4.98 4.42
CA ILE A 76 -0.70 -4.69 3.85
C ILE A 76 0.39 -4.91 4.91
N ALA A 77 0.19 -4.40 6.13
CA ALA A 77 1.12 -4.60 7.24
C ALA A 77 1.27 -6.09 7.61
N LYS A 78 0.18 -6.87 7.60
CA LYS A 78 0.21 -8.32 7.86
C LYS A 78 1.00 -9.08 6.79
N SER A 79 0.83 -8.72 5.52
CA SER A 79 1.62 -9.27 4.41
C SER A 79 3.12 -8.97 4.58
N ASN A 80 3.46 -7.73 4.94
CA ASN A 80 4.86 -7.35 5.19
C ASN A 80 5.46 -8.06 6.42
N LYS A 81 4.70 -8.26 7.49
CA LYS A 81 5.15 -9.03 8.66
C LYS A 81 5.42 -10.50 8.29
N ARG A 82 4.57 -11.12 7.47
CA ARG A 82 4.78 -12.50 6.96
C ARG A 82 6.05 -12.59 6.10
N LYS A 83 6.33 -11.59 5.26
CA LYS A 83 7.55 -11.53 4.45
C LYS A 83 8.81 -11.30 5.30
N LYS A 84 8.73 -10.49 6.36
CA LYS A 84 9.85 -10.27 7.30
C LYS A 84 10.19 -11.51 8.13
N LYS A 85 9.20 -12.30 8.55
CA LYS A 85 9.41 -13.58 9.26
C LYS A 85 10.05 -14.68 8.40
N ARG A 86 10.06 -14.51 7.07
CA ARG A 86 10.75 -15.41 6.13
C ARG A 86 12.17 -14.94 5.78
N LYS A 87 12.64 -13.84 6.39
CA LYS A 87 14.08 -13.53 6.36
C LYS A 87 14.75 -14.54 7.27
N ILE A 88 15.50 -15.43 6.65
CA ILE A 88 16.30 -16.46 7.31
C ILE A 88 17.35 -15.71 8.16
N GLU A 89 17.13 -15.63 9.48
CA GLU A 89 18.11 -15.12 10.45
C GLU A 89 19.36 -16.01 10.55
N ASP A 90 19.31 -17.20 9.94
CA ASP A 90 20.30 -18.27 10.06
C ASP A 90 21.59 -18.06 9.24
N GLN A 91 21.76 -16.90 8.61
CA GLN A 91 23.00 -16.60 7.88
C GLN A 91 24.23 -16.55 8.80
N GLN A 92 24.05 -16.22 10.08
CA GLN A 92 25.16 -16.13 11.03
C GLN A 92 25.79 -17.50 11.32
N TRP A 93 24.98 -18.55 11.46
CA TRP A 93 25.48 -19.93 11.65
C TRP A 93 26.21 -20.46 10.42
N LEU A 94 25.71 -20.12 9.23
CA LEU A 94 26.35 -20.49 7.97
C LEU A 94 27.73 -19.82 7.82
N ILE A 95 27.85 -18.53 8.17
CA ILE A 95 29.12 -17.80 8.17
C ILE A 95 30.09 -18.39 9.21
N ALA A 96 29.61 -18.72 10.42
CA ALA A 96 30.43 -19.32 11.46
C ALA A 96 30.98 -20.70 11.06
N ALA A 97 30.15 -21.55 10.44
CA ALA A 97 30.56 -22.86 9.94
C ALA A 97 31.66 -22.75 8.88
N ILE A 98 31.53 -21.83 7.92
CA ILE A 98 32.55 -21.58 6.89
C ILE A 98 33.87 -21.13 7.51
N LEU A 99 33.83 -20.21 8.49
CA LEU A 99 35.03 -19.72 9.18
C LEU A 99 35.75 -20.84 9.94
N ILE A 100 34.99 -21.71 10.61
CA ILE A 100 35.55 -22.86 11.33
C ILE A 100 36.27 -23.80 10.35
N ILE A 101 35.64 -24.14 9.22
CA ILE A 101 36.23 -25.01 8.20
C ILE A 101 37.53 -24.40 7.63
N LEU A 102 37.51 -23.09 7.35
CA LEU A 102 38.69 -22.36 6.87
C LEU A 102 39.84 -22.42 7.90
N LEU A 103 39.53 -22.21 9.18
CA LEU A 103 40.50 -22.22 10.27
C LEU A 103 41.11 -23.61 10.45
N PHE A 104 40.30 -24.68 10.37
CA PHE A 104 40.80 -26.06 10.36
C PHE A 104 41.73 -26.34 9.17
N SER A 105 41.41 -25.83 7.98
CA SER A 105 42.24 -25.98 6.79
C SER A 105 43.62 -25.33 6.97
N ILE A 106 43.65 -24.12 7.54
CA ILE A 106 44.89 -23.38 7.83
C ILE A 106 45.70 -24.09 8.92
N ALA A 107 45.06 -24.52 10.01
CA ALA A 107 45.73 -25.24 11.09
C ALA A 107 46.34 -26.58 10.60
N GLY A 108 45.62 -27.31 9.75
CA GLY A 108 46.12 -28.53 9.13
C GLY A 108 47.34 -28.28 8.25
N TYR A 109 47.32 -27.21 7.44
CA TYR A 109 48.48 -26.80 6.65
C TYR A 109 49.68 -26.46 7.54
N PHE A 110 49.46 -25.71 8.62
CA PHE A 110 50.52 -25.28 9.53
C PHE A 110 51.17 -26.46 10.26
N LEU A 111 50.37 -27.44 10.71
CA LEU A 111 50.88 -28.66 11.35
C LEU A 111 51.74 -29.50 10.40
N ILE A 112 51.33 -29.65 9.14
CA ILE A 112 52.10 -30.41 8.14
C ILE A 112 53.41 -29.69 7.79
N HIS A 113 53.39 -28.36 7.70
CA HIS A 113 54.59 -27.58 7.39
C HIS A 113 55.56 -27.48 8.57
N PHE A 114 55.05 -27.36 9.80
CA PHE A 114 55.88 -27.27 11.01
C PHE A 114 56.51 -28.60 11.41
N ASN A 115 55.86 -29.73 11.12
CA ASN A 115 56.33 -31.07 11.44
C ASN A 115 57.19 -31.72 10.33
N ARG A 116 57.63 -30.94 9.34
CA ARG A 116 58.62 -31.35 8.32
C ARG A 116 59.84 -30.46 8.39
#